data_AF-A0A6B2LBK9-F1
#
_entry.id   AF-A0A6B2LBK9-F1
#
_cell.length_a   1.000
_cell.length_b   1.000
_cell.length_c   1.000
_cell.angle_alpha   90.00
_cell.angle_beta   90.00
_cell.angle_gamma   90.00
#
_symmetry.space_group_name_H-M   'P 1'
#
loop_
_entity.id
_entity.type
_entity.pdbx_description
1 polymer ?
#
loop_
_entity_poly.entity_id
_entity_poly.type
_entity_poly.pdbx_seq_one_letter_code
_entity_poly.pdbx_strand_id
1 'polypeptide(L)'
;MMDTLASPDESTIVSCTAYALHRLIKERPPKACPSKSPLVNLDAFDERSGPLAKDFDARAGARPALREVFEFISELMDNQALSCEVAVMACAFVSRFLRSTSLQAMHGYTWRKIILSALLVSDKLWEDSAVWNSDYRKTFPALSLDQLNALERNFLIALEFNLTLKASTYALYYFEIRSVSDWRSCNMKPLDVYTAKKLEARSRGAEEVVKLRMHEERVKSDNYSPQALPRISLEQFRKSYLDQYTIF
;
A
#
# COMPACT_ATOMS: atom_id res chain seq x y z
N MET A 1 -0.08 -29.12 10.56
CA MET A 1 -1.03 -28.21 11.24
C MET A 1 -1.63 -27.40 10.11
N MET A 2 -2.72 -27.90 9.54
CA MET A 2 -3.27 -27.47 8.24
C MET A 2 -4.61 -26.75 8.47
N ASP A 3 -4.77 -25.69 7.69
CA ASP A 3 -6.00 -25.03 7.26
C ASP A 3 -6.85 -24.33 8.34
N THR A 4 -6.51 -23.07 8.58
CA THR A 4 -7.47 -22.05 8.99
C THR A 4 -8.51 -21.97 7.87
N LEU A 5 -9.70 -22.51 8.13
CA LEU A 5 -10.89 -22.38 7.28
C LEU A 5 -11.20 -20.90 7.08
N ALA A 6 -10.60 -20.28 6.05
CA ALA A 6 -11.04 -19.00 5.55
C ALA A 6 -12.54 -19.12 5.27
N SER A 7 -13.34 -18.20 5.80
CA SER A 7 -14.77 -18.22 5.54
C SER A 7 -15.00 -18.12 4.02
N PRO A 8 -16.02 -18.78 3.45
CA PRO A 8 -16.28 -18.71 2.00
C PRO A 8 -16.45 -17.27 1.51
N ASP A 9 -16.84 -16.36 2.40
CA ASP A 9 -16.94 -14.92 2.14
C ASP A 9 -15.57 -14.24 2.00
N GLU A 10 -14.57 -14.58 2.82
CA GLU A 10 -13.22 -13.98 2.74
C GLU A 10 -12.47 -14.40 1.47
N SER A 11 -12.47 -15.69 1.15
CA SER A 11 -11.83 -16.19 -0.07
C SER A 11 -12.46 -15.57 -1.34
N THR A 12 -13.77 -15.31 -1.29
CA THR A 12 -14.48 -14.59 -2.35
C THR A 12 -13.96 -13.15 -2.46
N ILE A 13 -13.86 -12.41 -1.35
CA ILE A 13 -13.37 -11.02 -1.35
C ILE A 13 -11.95 -10.94 -1.90
N VAL A 14 -11.07 -11.87 -1.52
CA VAL A 14 -9.70 -11.93 -2.03
C VAL A 14 -9.70 -12.18 -3.54
N SER A 15 -10.51 -13.12 -4.03
CA SER A 15 -10.67 -13.42 -5.45
C SER A 15 -11.13 -12.20 -6.25
N CYS A 16 -12.16 -11.52 -5.75
CA CYS A 16 -12.69 -10.31 -6.37
C CYS A 16 -11.68 -9.16 -6.34
N THR A 17 -10.95 -9.01 -5.23
CA THR A 17 -9.92 -7.98 -5.06
C THR A 17 -8.77 -8.22 -6.04
N ALA A 18 -8.33 -9.46 -6.19
CA ALA A 18 -7.32 -9.84 -7.17
C ALA A 18 -7.76 -9.51 -8.60
N TYR A 19 -9.02 -9.76 -8.96
CA TYR A 19 -9.55 -9.36 -10.26
C TYR A 19 -9.57 -7.84 -10.44
N ALA A 20 -10.05 -7.09 -9.44
CA ALA A 20 -10.11 -5.64 -9.50
C ALA A 20 -8.70 -5.02 -9.70
N LEU A 21 -7.72 -5.50 -8.93
CA LEU A 21 -6.32 -5.09 -9.07
C LEU A 21 -5.73 -5.53 -10.40
N HIS A 22 -6.04 -6.74 -10.88
CA HIS A 22 -5.58 -7.25 -12.18
C HIS A 22 -6.07 -6.38 -13.35
N ARG A 23 -7.30 -5.86 -13.27
CA ARG A 23 -7.80 -4.89 -14.25
C ARG A 23 -6.94 -3.62 -14.28
N LEU A 24 -6.59 -3.07 -13.13
CA LEU A 24 -5.70 -1.90 -13.03
C LEU A 24 -4.27 -2.16 -13.57
N ILE A 25 -3.84 -3.43 -13.63
CA ILE A 25 -2.57 -3.82 -14.28
C ILE A 25 -2.74 -3.94 -15.81
N LYS A 26 -3.90 -4.43 -16.26
CA LYS A 26 -4.17 -4.67 -17.69
C LYS A 26 -4.59 -3.41 -18.46
N GLU A 27 -5.21 -2.45 -17.79
CA GLU A 27 -5.65 -1.20 -18.40
C GLU A 27 -4.49 -0.54 -19.16
N ARG A 28 -4.76 -0.09 -20.40
CA ARG A 28 -3.76 0.61 -21.21
C ARG A 28 -3.75 2.07 -20.76
N PRO A 29 -2.58 2.67 -20.50
CA PRO A 29 -2.50 4.09 -20.17
C PRO A 29 -2.99 4.94 -21.36
N PRO A 30 -4.09 5.72 -21.25
CA PRO A 30 -4.42 6.72 -22.27
C PRO A 30 -3.45 7.90 -22.22
N LYS A 31 -2.46 7.99 -23.12
CA LYS A 31 -1.48 9.11 -23.30
C LYS A 31 -0.92 9.69 -21.99
N ALA A 32 0.38 9.48 -21.76
CA ALA A 32 1.11 9.97 -20.58
C ALA A 32 0.71 11.40 -20.15
N CYS A 33 0.11 11.52 -18.95
CA CYS A 33 0.00 12.80 -18.27
C CYS A 33 1.27 12.99 -17.42
N PRO A 34 1.87 14.20 -17.40
CA PRO A 34 2.98 14.47 -16.51
C PRO A 34 2.59 14.21 -15.03
N SER A 35 3.53 13.63 -14.27
CA SER A 35 3.37 13.38 -12.83
C SER A 35 2.95 14.67 -12.11
N LYS A 36 1.92 14.59 -11.27
CA LYS A 36 1.45 15.72 -10.45
C LYS A 36 2.31 15.95 -9.20
N SER A 37 3.06 14.95 -8.75
CA SER A 37 3.83 15.04 -7.51
C SER A 37 5.33 14.84 -7.77
N PRO A 38 6.14 15.90 -7.74
CA PRO A 38 7.59 15.82 -7.94
C PRO A 38 8.34 15.14 -6.79
N LEU A 39 7.64 14.73 -5.72
CA LEU A 39 8.21 14.16 -4.50
C LEU A 39 8.16 12.63 -4.45
N VAL A 40 7.37 11.98 -5.32
CA VAL A 40 7.21 10.52 -5.30
C VAL A 40 8.36 9.87 -6.05
N ASN A 41 9.16 9.07 -5.36
CA ASN A 41 10.14 8.20 -6.01
C ASN A 41 9.42 6.95 -6.54
N LEU A 42 9.02 6.98 -7.82
CA LEU A 42 8.35 5.86 -8.47
C LEU A 42 9.28 4.64 -8.69
N ASP A 43 10.59 4.85 -8.76
CA ASP A 43 11.59 3.78 -8.95
C ASP A 43 11.69 2.87 -7.72
N ALA A 44 11.24 3.33 -6.55
CA ALA A 44 11.13 2.51 -5.35
C ALA A 44 10.20 1.30 -5.54
N PHE A 45 9.15 1.48 -6.37
CA PHE A 45 8.19 0.43 -6.70
C PHE A 45 8.67 -0.50 -7.81
N ASP A 46 9.79 -0.22 -8.46
CA ASP A 46 10.32 -1.08 -9.51
C ASP A 46 11.07 -2.26 -8.90
N GLU A 47 10.69 -3.49 -9.21
CA GLU A 47 11.38 -4.67 -8.71
C GLU A 47 12.77 -4.88 -9.32
N ARG A 48 13.09 -4.23 -10.44
CA ARG A 48 14.44 -4.26 -11.01
C ARG A 48 15.47 -3.59 -10.11
N SER A 49 15.05 -2.64 -9.26
CA SER A 49 15.91 -1.94 -8.30
C SER A 49 15.93 -2.58 -6.90
N GLY A 50 15.20 -3.67 -6.69
CA GLY A 50 15.13 -4.40 -5.42
C GLY A 50 14.02 -5.44 -5.43
N PRO A 51 14.26 -6.67 -5.89
CA PRO A 51 13.21 -7.65 -6.12
C PRO A 51 12.55 -8.15 -4.82
N LEU A 52 11.26 -8.50 -4.88
CA LEU A 52 10.60 -9.15 -3.74
C LEU A 52 11.01 -10.62 -3.56
N ALA A 53 11.31 -11.29 -4.68
CA ALA A 53 11.68 -12.70 -4.73
C ALA A 53 13.15 -12.84 -5.13
N LYS A 54 13.87 -13.81 -4.54
CA LYS A 54 15.30 -14.04 -4.82
C LYS A 54 15.56 -14.52 -6.25
N ASP A 55 14.59 -15.20 -6.82
CA ASP A 55 14.56 -15.78 -8.16
C ASP A 55 13.85 -14.88 -9.19
N PHE A 56 13.67 -13.59 -8.89
CA PHE A 56 13.04 -12.63 -9.79
C PHE A 56 13.74 -12.58 -11.16
N ASP A 57 12.99 -12.96 -12.20
CA ASP A 57 13.44 -12.81 -13.58
C ASP A 57 13.13 -11.41 -14.11
N ALA A 58 14.16 -10.56 -14.15
CA ALA A 58 14.05 -9.21 -14.72
C ALA A 58 13.71 -9.19 -16.22
N ARG A 59 13.81 -10.32 -16.93
CA ARG A 59 13.38 -10.44 -18.34
C ARG A 59 11.88 -10.74 -18.47
N ALA A 60 11.25 -11.18 -17.38
CA ALA A 60 9.84 -11.53 -17.32
C ALA A 60 8.91 -10.33 -17.06
N GLY A 61 9.21 -9.14 -17.59
CA GLY A 61 8.36 -7.94 -17.54
C GLY A 61 6.98 -8.04 -18.18
N ALA A 62 6.54 -9.27 -18.44
CA ALA A 62 5.19 -9.59 -18.81
C ALA A 62 4.22 -9.11 -17.74
N ARG A 63 3.01 -8.77 -18.20
CA ARG A 63 1.90 -8.48 -17.29
C ARG A 63 1.48 -9.80 -16.63
N PRO A 64 1.26 -9.83 -15.31
CA PRO A 64 0.86 -11.03 -14.61
C PRO A 64 -0.49 -11.54 -15.11
N ALA A 65 -0.68 -12.85 -15.10
CA ALA A 65 -1.97 -13.50 -15.18
C ALA A 65 -2.81 -13.20 -13.92
N LEU A 66 -4.12 -13.35 -14.03
CA LEU A 66 -5.03 -13.14 -12.89
C LEU A 66 -4.66 -14.06 -11.71
N ARG A 67 -4.29 -15.30 -12.04
CA ARG A 67 -3.86 -16.31 -11.07
C ARG A 67 -2.64 -15.86 -10.26
N GLU A 68 -1.65 -15.25 -10.89
CA GLU A 68 -0.44 -14.77 -10.20
C GLU A 68 -0.77 -13.62 -9.23
N VAL A 69 -1.69 -12.73 -9.61
CA VAL A 69 -2.15 -11.65 -8.72
C VAL A 69 -2.93 -12.23 -7.55
N PHE A 70 -3.79 -13.22 -7.80
CA PHE A 70 -4.56 -13.90 -6.75
C PHE A 70 -3.64 -14.62 -5.77
N GLU A 71 -2.73 -15.47 -6.26
CA GLU A 71 -1.77 -16.21 -5.43
C GLU A 71 -0.93 -15.26 -4.57
N PHE A 72 -0.44 -14.15 -5.15
CA PHE A 72 0.32 -13.15 -4.41
C PHE A 72 -0.48 -12.49 -3.27
N ILE A 73 -1.74 -12.11 -3.52
CA ILE A 73 -2.59 -11.49 -2.49
C ILE A 73 -2.96 -12.53 -1.43
N SER A 74 -3.39 -13.72 -1.84
CA SER A 74 -3.74 -14.81 -0.91
C SER A 74 -2.58 -15.18 0.00
N GLU A 75 -1.38 -15.36 -0.55
CA GLU A 75 -0.18 -15.67 0.24
C GLU A 75 0.11 -14.58 1.27
N LEU A 76 -0.05 -13.30 0.92
CA LEU A 76 0.10 -12.19 1.84
C LEU A 76 -0.96 -12.18 2.95
N MET A 77 -2.22 -12.41 2.58
CA MET A 77 -3.34 -12.47 3.51
C MET A 77 -3.12 -13.59 4.54
N ASP A 78 -2.72 -14.77 4.07
CA ASP A 78 -2.51 -15.95 4.90
C ASP A 78 -1.26 -15.80 5.79
N ASN A 79 -0.13 -15.39 5.21
CA ASN A 79 1.14 -15.29 5.94
C ASN A 79 1.14 -14.19 7.01
N GLN A 80 0.29 -13.17 6.86
CA GLN A 80 0.19 -12.06 7.81
C GLN A 80 -1.14 -12.05 8.57
N ALA A 81 -2.00 -13.07 8.36
CA ALA A 81 -3.31 -13.18 8.97
C ALA A 81 -4.20 -11.93 8.82
N LEU A 82 -4.13 -11.25 7.66
CA LEU A 82 -4.89 -10.02 7.45
C LEU A 82 -6.34 -10.32 7.04
N SER A 83 -7.25 -9.44 7.45
CA SER A 83 -8.68 -9.61 7.18
C SER A 83 -9.09 -9.12 5.79
N CYS A 84 -10.30 -9.48 5.34
CA CYS A 84 -10.81 -9.06 4.04
C CYS A 84 -11.02 -7.53 3.93
N GLU A 85 -11.25 -6.83 5.05
CA GLU A 85 -11.34 -5.37 5.07
C GLU A 85 -10.02 -4.71 4.66
N VAL A 86 -8.88 -5.29 5.05
CA VAL A 86 -7.55 -4.83 4.63
C VAL A 86 -7.41 -4.91 3.11
N ALA A 87 -7.90 -5.99 2.49
CA ALA A 87 -7.87 -6.17 1.03
C ALA A 87 -8.71 -5.10 0.29
N VAL A 88 -9.92 -4.80 0.80
CA VAL A 88 -10.80 -3.77 0.22
C VAL A 88 -10.18 -2.38 0.35
N MET A 89 -9.60 -2.06 1.51
CA MET A 89 -8.88 -0.80 1.72
C MET A 89 -7.66 -0.68 0.80
N ALA A 90 -6.90 -1.76 0.62
CA ALA A 90 -5.74 -1.77 -0.26
C ALA A 90 -6.16 -1.47 -1.71
N CYS A 91 -7.27 -2.05 -2.20
CA CYS A 91 -7.80 -1.73 -3.53
C CYS A 91 -8.18 -0.25 -3.68
N ALA A 92 -8.78 0.35 -2.64
CA ALA A 92 -9.08 1.77 -2.61
C ALA A 92 -7.82 2.64 -2.65
N PHE A 93 -6.78 2.27 -1.90
CA PHE A 93 -5.51 3.00 -1.88
C PHE A 93 -4.71 2.85 -3.16
N VAL A 94 -4.67 1.67 -3.79
CA VAL A 94 -4.05 1.51 -5.12
C VAL A 94 -4.73 2.41 -6.14
N SER A 95 -6.07 2.46 -6.14
CA SER A 95 -6.83 3.35 -7.02
C SER A 95 -6.50 4.83 -6.79
N ARG A 96 -6.30 5.24 -5.53
CA ARG A 96 -5.88 6.61 -5.18
C ARG A 96 -4.44 6.88 -5.63
N PHE A 97 -3.53 5.95 -5.37
CA PHE A 97 -2.13 6.02 -5.76
C PHE A 97 -1.96 6.24 -7.27
N LEU A 98 -2.71 5.49 -8.09
CA LEU A 98 -2.69 5.65 -9.55
C LEU A 98 -3.17 7.05 -9.96
N ARG A 99 -4.25 7.55 -9.34
CA ARG A 99 -4.78 8.90 -9.62
C ARG A 99 -3.83 10.04 -9.20
N SER A 100 -3.13 9.90 -8.07
CA SER A 100 -2.25 10.95 -7.53
C SER A 100 -0.89 11.00 -8.24
N THR A 101 -0.33 9.84 -8.59
CA THR A 101 0.94 9.75 -9.32
C THR A 101 0.82 10.00 -10.82
N SER A 102 -0.40 10.25 -11.31
CA SER A 102 -0.75 10.25 -12.74
C SER A 102 -0.40 8.93 -13.45
N LEU A 103 -0.11 7.86 -12.71
CA LEU A 103 0.11 6.53 -13.27
C LEU A 103 -1.25 5.95 -13.63
N GLN A 104 -1.45 5.69 -14.92
CA GLN A 104 -2.74 5.21 -15.40
C GLN A 104 -2.90 3.69 -15.24
N ALA A 105 -1.81 2.95 -15.03
CA ALA A 105 -1.82 1.51 -14.79
C ALA A 105 -0.53 1.07 -14.06
N MET A 106 -0.61 -0.05 -13.36
CA MET A 106 0.57 -0.72 -12.80
C MET A 106 1.34 -1.46 -13.90
N HIS A 107 2.68 -1.43 -13.86
CA HIS A 107 3.53 -2.13 -14.82
C HIS A 107 3.90 -3.53 -14.30
N GLY A 108 4.34 -4.41 -15.21
CA GLY A 108 4.74 -5.79 -14.88
C GLY A 108 5.85 -5.89 -13.81
N TYR A 109 6.67 -4.85 -13.67
CA TYR A 109 7.72 -4.76 -12.65
C TYR A 109 7.32 -4.03 -11.37
N THR A 110 6.15 -3.38 -11.33
CA THR A 110 5.77 -2.52 -10.19
C THR A 110 4.58 -3.01 -9.40
N TRP A 111 3.75 -3.87 -10.00
CA TRP A 111 2.47 -4.26 -9.42
C TRP A 111 2.59 -4.92 -8.04
N ARG A 112 3.56 -5.83 -7.80
CA ARG A 112 3.68 -6.51 -6.50
C ARG A 112 4.08 -5.55 -5.40
N LYS A 113 5.06 -4.68 -5.63
CA LYS A 113 5.50 -3.66 -4.66
C LYS A 113 4.42 -2.65 -4.35
N ILE A 114 3.62 -2.25 -5.34
CA ILE A 114 2.49 -1.33 -5.14
C ILE A 114 1.39 -2.00 -4.29
N ILE A 115 1.01 -3.23 -4.61
CA ILE A 115 0.01 -4.00 -3.84
C ILE A 115 0.52 -4.24 -2.40
N LEU A 116 1.78 -4.64 -2.24
CA LEU A 116 2.40 -4.83 -0.94
C LEU A 116 2.36 -3.54 -0.11
N SER A 117 2.70 -2.40 -0.71
CA SER A 117 2.67 -1.11 -0.02
C SER A 117 1.26 -0.71 0.41
N ALA A 118 0.26 -0.99 -0.44
CA ALA A 118 -1.13 -0.75 -0.11
C ALA A 118 -1.61 -1.63 1.05
N LEU A 119 -1.27 -2.92 1.04
CA LEU A 119 -1.59 -3.85 2.12
C LEU A 119 -0.91 -3.47 3.43
N LEU A 120 0.37 -3.10 3.41
CA LEU A 120 1.11 -2.62 4.58
C LEU A 120 0.42 -1.42 5.24
N VAL A 121 0.04 -0.41 4.45
CA VAL A 121 -0.64 0.78 4.96
C VAL A 121 -2.06 0.43 5.43
N SER A 122 -2.80 -0.41 4.70
CA SER A 122 -4.14 -0.83 5.09
C SER A 122 -4.16 -1.62 6.39
N ASP A 123 -3.20 -2.52 6.60
CA ASP A 123 -3.10 -3.35 7.80
C ASP A 123 -2.88 -2.49 9.05
N LYS A 124 -1.92 -1.55 8.97
CA LYS A 124 -1.64 -0.57 10.04
C LYS A 124 -2.83 0.31 10.40
N LEU A 125 -3.72 0.57 9.44
CA LEU A 125 -4.93 1.36 9.66
C LEU A 125 -6.07 0.52 10.24
N TRP A 126 -6.07 -0.78 9.93
CA TRP A 126 -7.14 -1.69 10.31
C TRP A 126 -6.97 -2.22 11.71
N GLU A 127 -5.76 -2.64 12.07
CA GLU A 127 -5.51 -3.36 13.29
C GLU A 127 -5.58 -2.46 14.53
N ASP A 128 -6.03 -3.06 15.64
CA ASP A 128 -5.99 -2.44 16.97
C ASP A 128 -4.59 -2.46 17.57
N SER A 129 -3.75 -3.37 17.07
CA SER A 129 -2.39 -3.61 17.55
C SER A 129 -1.35 -2.91 16.67
N ALA A 130 -0.17 -2.64 17.25
CA ALA A 130 0.93 -2.09 16.49
C ALA A 130 1.47 -3.13 15.50
N VAL A 131 1.34 -2.83 14.20
CA VAL A 131 1.90 -3.62 13.09
C VAL A 131 3.26 -3.05 12.68
N TRP A 132 4.28 -3.91 12.59
CA TRP A 132 5.65 -3.51 12.29
C TRP A 132 6.11 -4.06 10.94
N ASN A 133 6.84 -3.25 10.16
CA ASN A 133 7.39 -3.71 8.88
C ASN A 133 8.39 -4.86 9.04
N SER A 134 8.97 -5.02 10.23
CA SER A 134 9.88 -6.13 10.54
C SER A 134 9.22 -7.50 10.45
N ASP A 135 7.90 -7.59 10.65
CA ASP A 135 7.15 -8.85 10.61
C ASP A 135 7.04 -9.42 9.20
N TYR A 136 7.00 -8.52 8.20
CA TYR A 136 6.95 -8.85 6.78
C TYR A 136 8.28 -9.38 6.22
N ARG A 137 9.39 -9.26 6.97
CA ARG A 137 10.70 -9.79 6.53
C ARG A 137 10.71 -11.31 6.39
N LYS A 138 9.87 -12.01 7.17
CA LYS A 138 9.73 -13.47 7.06
C LYS A 138 9.13 -13.86 5.70
N THR A 139 8.17 -13.07 5.24
CA THR A 139 7.48 -13.27 3.95
C THR A 139 8.34 -12.81 2.77
N PHE A 140 9.11 -11.73 2.94
CA PHE A 140 10.00 -11.18 1.90
C PHE A 140 11.46 -11.17 2.34
N PRO A 141 12.14 -12.33 2.41
CA PRO A 141 13.52 -12.41 2.88
C PRO A 141 14.54 -11.78 1.92
N ALA A 142 14.13 -11.42 0.69
CA ALA A 142 14.97 -10.71 -0.27
C ALA A 142 15.00 -9.19 -0.01
N LEU A 143 14.01 -8.65 0.70
CA LEU A 143 13.95 -7.22 1.01
C LEU A 143 14.60 -6.90 2.36
N SER A 144 15.39 -5.83 2.39
CA SER A 144 15.84 -5.26 3.65
C SER A 144 14.70 -4.51 4.37
N LEU A 145 14.86 -4.31 5.69
CA LEU A 145 13.91 -3.52 6.47
C LEU A 145 13.82 -2.07 5.94
N ASP A 146 14.96 -1.49 5.55
CA ASP A 146 15.01 -0.15 4.98
C ASP A 146 14.25 -0.04 3.65
N GLN A 147 14.31 -1.09 2.83
CA GLN A 147 13.54 -1.16 1.58
C GLN A 147 12.03 -1.23 1.86
N LEU A 148 11.60 -2.02 2.84
CA LEU A 148 10.19 -2.07 3.26
C LEU A 148 9.70 -0.72 3.81
N ASN A 149 10.50 -0.09 4.69
CA ASN A 149 10.21 1.24 5.22
C ASN A 149 10.16 2.30 4.11
N ALA A 150 11.06 2.22 3.12
CA ALA A 150 11.05 3.11 1.98
C ALA A 150 9.82 2.89 1.09
N LEU A 151 9.37 1.64 0.88
CA LEU A 151 8.16 1.35 0.12
C LEU A 151 6.92 1.99 0.77
N GLU A 152 6.72 1.75 2.07
CA GLU A 152 5.63 2.35 2.82
C GLU A 152 5.67 3.88 2.74
N ARG A 153 6.83 4.48 3.02
CA ARG A 153 6.99 5.94 3.00
C ARG A 153 6.67 6.53 1.63
N ASN A 154 7.21 5.95 0.56
CA ASN A 154 6.95 6.44 -0.80
C ASN A 154 5.47 6.30 -1.18
N PHE A 155 4.80 5.24 -0.70
CA PHE A 155 3.38 5.04 -0.92
C PHE A 155 2.53 6.08 -0.18
N LEU A 156 2.85 6.37 1.08
CA LEU A 156 2.20 7.43 1.86
C LEU A 156 2.37 8.82 1.23
N ILE A 157 3.58 9.13 0.75
CA ILE A 157 3.86 10.38 0.01
C ILE A 157 3.04 10.42 -1.28
N ALA A 158 2.94 9.30 -2.00
CA ALA A 158 2.14 9.21 -3.21
C ALA A 158 0.64 9.40 -2.93
N LEU A 159 0.14 8.99 -1.77
CA LEU A 159 -1.23 9.28 -1.34
C LEU A 159 -1.42 10.71 -0.84
N GLU A 160 -0.36 11.53 -0.79
CA GLU A 160 -0.36 12.84 -0.12
C GLU A 160 -0.88 12.75 1.32
N PHE A 161 -0.63 11.59 1.95
CA PHE A 161 -1.14 11.23 3.27
C PHE A 161 -2.67 11.27 3.42
N ASN A 162 -3.42 11.24 2.31
CA ASN A 162 -4.88 11.13 2.31
C ASN A 162 -5.32 9.68 2.54
N LEU A 163 -5.29 9.29 3.82
CA LEU A 163 -5.67 7.97 4.28
C LEU A 163 -7.15 7.88 4.66
N THR A 164 -7.84 9.01 4.87
CA THR A 164 -9.25 9.03 5.24
C THR A 164 -10.09 8.25 4.23
N LEU A 165 -10.72 7.20 4.70
CA LEU A 165 -11.64 6.38 3.92
C LEU A 165 -13.01 6.50 4.59
N LYS A 166 -13.90 7.29 3.98
CA LYS A 166 -15.27 7.43 4.46
C LYS A 166 -15.98 6.08 4.35
N ALA A 167 -16.91 5.81 5.26
CA ALA A 167 -17.77 4.63 5.21
C ALA A 167 -18.41 4.43 3.83
N SER A 168 -18.90 5.50 3.22
CA SER A 168 -19.51 5.47 1.89
C SER A 168 -18.52 5.11 0.77
N THR A 169 -17.27 5.57 0.87
CA THR A 169 -16.22 5.23 -0.09
C THR A 169 -15.80 3.78 0.05
N TYR A 170 -15.60 3.30 1.28
CA TYR A 170 -15.34 1.88 1.51
C TYR A 170 -16.47 1.01 0.97
N ALA A 171 -17.73 1.36 1.28
CA ALA A 171 -18.89 0.61 0.80
C ALA A 171 -18.93 0.55 -0.72
N LEU A 172 -18.61 1.65 -1.41
CA LEU A 172 -18.51 1.68 -2.87
C LEU A 172 -17.47 0.69 -3.38
N TYR A 173 -16.24 0.68 -2.82
CA TYR A 173 -15.22 -0.29 -3.20
C TYR A 173 -15.62 -1.73 -2.89
N TYR A 174 -16.23 -1.98 -1.72
CA TYR A 174 -16.73 -3.30 -1.34
C TYR A 174 -17.80 -3.81 -2.34
N PHE A 175 -18.78 -2.98 -2.69
CA PHE A 175 -19.80 -3.35 -3.66
C PHE A 175 -19.27 -3.46 -5.09
N GLU A 176 -18.35 -2.59 -5.48
CA GLU A 176 -17.73 -2.62 -6.82
C GLU A 176 -16.93 -3.91 -7.00
N ILE A 177 -16.07 -4.25 -6.04
CA ILE A 177 -15.32 -5.51 -6.03
C ILE A 177 -16.28 -6.71 -6.03
N ARG A 178 -17.40 -6.65 -5.29
CA ARG A 178 -18.43 -7.69 -5.31
C ARG A 178 -19.15 -7.82 -6.66
N SER A 179 -19.39 -6.71 -7.35
CA SER A 179 -20.14 -6.70 -8.62
C SER A 179 -19.41 -7.43 -9.75
N VAL A 180 -18.11 -7.61 -9.59
CA VAL A 180 -17.20 -8.22 -10.54
C VAL A 180 -17.23 -9.75 -10.50
N SER A 181 -17.60 -10.36 -9.38
CA SER A 181 -17.88 -11.80 -9.34
C SER A 181 -19.25 -12.08 -9.95
N ASP A 182 -19.31 -12.92 -10.97
CA ASP A 182 -20.54 -13.52 -11.52
C ASP A 182 -21.25 -14.47 -10.51
N TRP A 183 -20.67 -14.60 -9.31
CA TRP A 183 -21.11 -15.50 -8.25
C TRP A 183 -22.29 -14.91 -7.48
N ARG A 184 -23.48 -15.04 -8.05
CA ARG A 184 -24.78 -14.69 -7.44
C ARG A 184 -25.12 -15.42 -6.12
N SER A 185 -24.19 -16.19 -5.55
CA SER A 185 -24.42 -17.11 -4.44
C SER A 185 -23.59 -16.81 -3.18
N CYS A 186 -22.76 -15.77 -3.15
CA CYS A 186 -21.98 -15.44 -1.95
C CYS A 186 -22.87 -14.70 -0.93
N ASN A 187 -23.19 -15.37 0.18
CA ASN A 187 -23.92 -14.84 1.34
C ASN A 187 -23.06 -13.88 2.19
N MET A 188 -22.27 -13.01 1.55
CA MET A 188 -21.42 -12.06 2.26
C MET A 188 -22.27 -10.98 2.91
N LYS A 189 -22.02 -10.74 4.19
CA LYS A 189 -22.76 -9.77 5.00
C LYS A 189 -22.45 -8.33 4.54
N PRO A 190 -23.45 -7.43 4.52
CA PRO A 190 -23.20 -6.00 4.37
C PRO A 190 -22.22 -5.51 5.45
N LEU A 191 -21.44 -4.47 5.13
CA LEU A 191 -20.57 -3.83 6.11
C LEU A 191 -21.42 -3.33 7.29
N ASP A 192 -21.13 -3.83 8.48
CA ASP A 192 -21.85 -3.41 9.68
C ASP A 192 -21.61 -1.92 9.99
N VAL A 193 -22.62 -1.25 10.54
CA VAL A 193 -22.58 0.18 10.85
C VAL A 193 -21.46 0.49 11.86
N TYR A 194 -21.19 -0.43 12.79
CA TYR A 194 -20.07 -0.30 13.71
C TYR A 194 -18.74 -0.34 12.96
N THR A 195 -18.55 -1.34 12.09
CA THR A 195 -17.35 -1.51 11.26
C THR A 195 -17.10 -0.28 10.39
N ALA A 196 -18.16 0.27 9.79
CA ALA A 196 -18.10 1.49 8.97
C ALA A 196 -17.63 2.71 9.77
N LYS A 197 -18.16 2.91 10.99
CA LYS A 197 -17.75 4.01 11.88
C LYS A 197 -16.33 3.83 12.40
N LYS A 198 -15.96 2.60 12.78
CA LYS A 198 -14.61 2.23 13.23
C LYS A 198 -13.59 2.58 12.14
N LEU A 199 -13.86 2.18 10.90
CA LEU A 199 -13.02 2.43 9.74
C LEU A 199 -12.81 3.93 9.47
N GLU A 200 -13.89 4.72 9.48
CA GLU A 200 -13.77 6.16 9.23
C GLU A 200 -13.00 6.88 10.35
N ALA A 201 -13.24 6.53 11.61
CA ALA A 201 -12.53 7.12 12.74
C ALA A 201 -11.03 6.81 12.68
N ARG A 202 -10.65 5.56 12.35
CA ARG A 202 -9.24 5.15 12.26
C ARG A 202 -8.51 5.81 11.11
N SER A 203 -9.10 5.77 9.93
CA SER A 203 -8.48 6.35 8.74
C SER A 203 -8.25 7.87 8.91
N ARG A 204 -9.17 8.56 9.59
CA ARG A 204 -9.01 9.98 9.93
C ARG A 204 -7.92 10.23 10.98
N GLY A 205 -7.94 9.48 12.09
CA GLY A 205 -6.95 9.65 13.16
C GLY A 205 -5.53 9.35 12.68
N ALA A 206 -5.35 8.33 11.85
CA ALA A 206 -4.05 8.01 11.28
C ALA A 206 -3.57 9.10 10.31
N GLU A 207 -4.45 9.65 9.47
CA GLU A 207 -4.12 10.79 8.62
C GLU A 207 -3.65 12.00 9.44
N GLU A 208 -4.34 12.31 10.55
CA GLU A 208 -3.94 13.39 11.46
C GLU A 208 -2.56 13.14 12.08
N VAL A 209 -2.31 11.94 12.61
CA VAL A 209 -1.02 11.56 13.20
C VAL A 209 0.11 11.69 12.18
N VAL A 210 -0.09 11.19 10.97
CA VAL A 210 0.95 11.24 9.93
C VAL A 210 1.19 12.68 9.48
N LYS A 211 0.14 13.49 9.31
CA LYS A 211 0.28 14.92 8.96
C LYS A 211 0.96 15.73 10.07
N LEU A 212 0.63 15.46 11.34
CA LEU A 212 1.25 16.12 12.49
C LEU A 212 2.74 15.80 12.58
N ARG A 213 3.14 14.53 12.43
CA ARG A 213 4.56 14.14 12.39
C ARG A 213 5.30 14.90 11.29
N MET A 214 4.72 14.95 10.09
CA MET A 214 5.31 15.71 8.97
C MET A 214 5.42 17.21 9.27
N HIS A 215 4.43 17.79 9.95
CA HIS A 215 4.46 19.20 10.33
C HIS A 215 5.52 19.48 11.42
N GLU A 216 5.59 18.65 12.46
CA GLU A 216 6.60 18.76 13.51
C GLU A 216 8.03 18.66 12.95
N GLU A 217 8.24 17.76 12.00
CA GLU A 217 9.53 17.58 11.33
C GLU A 217 9.91 18.78 10.46
N ARG A 218 8.93 19.38 9.78
CA ARG A 218 9.12 20.62 9.00
C ARG A 218 9.36 21.84 9.90
N VAL A 219 8.66 21.94 11.03
CA VAL A 219 8.87 23.01 12.01
C VAL A 219 10.23 22.88 12.69
N LYS A 220 10.71 21.66 12.96
CA LYS A 220 12.08 21.41 13.44
C LYS A 220 13.15 21.85 12.44
N SER A 221 12.91 21.72 11.13
CA SER A 221 13.82 22.25 10.11
C SER A 221 13.75 23.78 9.98
N ASP A 222 12.57 24.37 10.14
CA ASP A 222 12.34 25.81 9.97
C ASP A 222 12.77 26.64 11.21
N ASN A 223 12.72 26.06 12.42
CA ASN A 223 13.14 26.71 13.67
C ASN A 223 14.65 26.59 13.98
N TYR A 224 15.46 26.13 13.03
CA TYR A 224 16.92 26.08 13.19
C TYR A 224 17.53 27.49 13.13
N SER A 225 17.96 28.01 14.30
CA SER A 225 18.77 29.23 14.40
C SER A 225 20.27 28.88 14.29
N PRO A 226 21.04 29.52 13.39
CA PRO A 226 22.40 29.12 13.10
C PRO A 226 23.38 29.63 14.18
N GLN A 227 23.79 28.74 15.09
CA GLN A 227 25.14 28.82 15.64
C GLN A 227 26.05 27.97 14.75
N ALA A 228 26.82 28.68 13.91
CA ALA A 228 27.94 28.25 13.06
C ALA A 228 28.15 26.73 12.88
N LEU A 229 27.33 26.10 12.04
CA LEU A 229 27.66 24.85 11.36
C LEU A 229 27.39 25.02 9.86
N PRO A 230 28.18 24.37 8.98
CA PRO A 230 28.20 24.67 7.55
C PRO A 230 26.81 24.49 6.94
N ARG A 231 26.42 25.41 6.03
CA ARG A 231 25.14 25.32 5.30
C ARG A 231 25.08 23.99 4.56
N ILE A 232 24.23 23.09 5.03
CA ILE A 232 23.97 21.80 4.39
C ILE A 232 22.74 21.97 3.47
N SER A 233 22.83 21.53 2.22
CA SER A 233 21.77 21.63 1.21
C SER A 233 20.56 20.74 1.55
N LEU A 234 19.43 20.96 0.87
CA LEU A 234 18.21 20.14 1.02
C LEU A 234 18.44 18.65 0.74
N GLU A 235 19.43 18.33 -0.10
CA GLU A 235 19.89 16.95 -0.31
C GLU A 235 20.66 16.40 0.89
N GLN A 236 21.47 17.23 1.54
CA GLN A 236 22.23 16.82 2.71
C GLN A 236 21.35 16.70 3.96
N PHE A 237 20.27 17.50 4.05
CA PHE A 237 19.20 17.29 5.05
C PHE A 237 18.47 15.96 4.80
N ARG A 238 18.10 15.65 3.55
CA ARG A 238 17.52 14.33 3.18
C ARG A 238 18.44 13.17 3.53
N LYS A 239 19.75 13.34 3.37
CA LYS A 239 20.75 12.32 3.71
C LYS A 239 20.87 12.12 5.23
N SER A 240 20.91 13.22 5.99
CA SER A 240 20.84 13.19 7.47
C SER A 240 19.56 12.54 8.00
N TYR A 241 18.45 12.69 7.27
CA TYR A 241 17.17 12.07 7.61
C TYR A 241 17.14 10.55 7.39
N LEU A 242 17.96 10.05 6.46
CA LEU A 242 18.12 8.61 6.19
C LEU A 242 19.07 7.94 7.22
N ASP A 243 20.06 8.67 7.73
CA ASP A 243 21.03 8.14 8.70
C ASP A 243 20.48 8.04 10.14
N GLN A 244 19.43 8.78 10.49
CA GLN A 244 18.85 8.77 11.85
C GLN A 244 18.01 7.52 12.20
N TYR A 245 17.81 6.60 11.25
CA TYR A 245 17.06 5.35 11.46
C TYR A 245 17.93 4.09 11.43
N THR A 246 19.26 4.22 11.40
CA THR A 246 20.17 3.12 11.75
C THR A 246 20.21 2.97 13.27
N ILE A 247 19.26 2.22 13.83
CA ILE A 247 19.38 1.69 15.20
C ILE A 247 19.43 0.16 15.07
N PHE A 248 20.66 -0.35 15.13
CA PHE A 248 21.14 -1.74 15.25
C PHE A 248 20.50 -2.83 14.39
#